data_AF-A0A1F4YQS6-F1
#
_entry.id   AF-A0A1F4YQS6-F1
#
_cell.length_a   1.000
_cell.length_b   1.000
_cell.length_c   1.000
_cell.angle_alpha   90.00
_cell.angle_beta   90.00
_cell.angle_gamma   90.00
#
_symmetry.space_group_name_H-M   'P 1'
#
loop_
_entity.id
_entity.type
_entity.pdbx_description
1 polymer ?
#
loop_
_entity_poly.entity_id
_entity_poly.type
_entity_poly.pdbx_seq_one_letter_code
_entity_poly.pdbx_strand_id
1 'polypeptide(L)' 'MSEDQSRRVALKVSIAGQTHDITFDELTLSNNLGLEALVTLLVEKGIFKPDELQGMMDRIRRDRYRGSEDIKE' A
#
# COMPACT_ATOMS: atom_id res chain seq x y z
N MET A 1 -28.23 -8.30 -10.00
CA MET A 1 -27.50 -9.24 -9.12
C MET A 1 -26.14 -8.63 -8.88
N SER A 2 -26.05 -7.73 -7.89
CA SER A 2 -24.83 -7.01 -7.59
C SER A 2 -23.98 -7.92 -6.71
N GLU A 3 -23.01 -8.62 -7.30
CA GLU A 3 -22.01 -9.33 -6.51
C GLU A 3 -21.27 -8.29 -5.66
N ASP A 4 -21.46 -8.38 -4.35
CA ASP A 4 -20.81 -7.58 -3.33
C ASP A 4 -19.29 -7.76 -3.45
N GLN A 5 -18.62 -6.80 -4.11
CA GLN A 5 -17.19 -6.86 -4.44
C GLN A 5 -16.29 -6.97 -3.21
N SER A 6 -16.83 -6.62 -2.02
CA SER A 6 -16.15 -6.72 -0.72
C SER A 6 -15.73 -8.15 -0.33
N ARG A 7 -16.35 -9.19 -0.93
CA ARG A 7 -16.06 -10.60 -0.61
C ARG A 7 -15.05 -11.28 -1.54
N ARG A 8 -14.46 -10.57 -2.51
CA ARG A 8 -13.42 -11.19 -3.34
C ARG A 8 -12.17 -11.44 -2.50
N VAL A 9 -11.83 -12.71 -2.34
CA VAL A 9 -10.57 -13.14 -1.72
C VAL A 9 -9.42 -12.64 -2.60
N ALA A 10 -8.54 -11.84 -2.00
CA ALA A 10 -7.36 -11.26 -2.65
C ALA A 10 -6.13 -12.15 -2.46
N LEU A 11 -5.99 -12.75 -1.28
CA LEU A 11 -4.81 -13.52 -0.88
C LEU A 11 -5.22 -14.66 0.04
N LYS A 12 -4.56 -15.81 -0.07
CA LYS A 12 -4.63 -16.87 0.94
C LYS A 12 -3.29 -16.97 1.64
N VAL A 13 -3.29 -16.82 2.97
CA VAL A 13 -2.07 -16.87 3.77
C VAL A 13 -2.14 -18.05 4.73
N SER A 14 -1.10 -18.87 4.77
CA SER A 14 -0.95 -19.91 5.78
C SER A 14 -0.02 -19.43 6.89
N ILE A 15 -0.58 -19.22 8.09
CA ILE A 15 0.17 -18.84 9.29
C ILE A 15 -0.03 -19.93 10.33
N ALA A 16 1.07 -20.47 10.89
CA ALA A 16 1.03 -21.52 11.91
C ALA A 16 0.17 -22.75 11.54
N GLY A 17 0.09 -23.08 10.25
CA GLY A 17 -0.70 -24.20 9.74
C GLY A 17 -2.19 -23.92 9.53
N GLN A 18 -2.68 -22.71 9.82
CA GLN A 18 -4.04 -22.28 9.49
C GLN A 18 -4.04 -21.45 8.21
N THR A 19 -4.94 -21.79 7.29
CA THR A 19 -5.14 -21.03 6.05
C THR A 19 -6.23 -19.98 6.27
N HIS A 20 -5.88 -18.72 6.05
CA HIS A 20 -6.78 -17.59 6.12
C HIS A 20 -6.99 -17.01 4.72
N ASP A 21 -8.25 -16.90 4.33
CA ASP A 21 -8.67 -16.17 3.13
C ASP A 21 -8.78 -14.69 3.51
N ILE A 22 -7.96 -13.85 2.89
CA ILE A 22 -7.92 -12.40 3.13
C ILE A 22 -8.63 -11.72 1.96
N THR A 23 -9.64 -10.91 2.28
CA THR A 23 -10.36 -10.09 1.30
C THR A 23 -9.53 -8.89 0.83
N PHE A 24 -9.92 -8.27 -0.28
CA PHE A 24 -9.27 -7.03 -0.75
C PHE A 24 -9.32 -5.91 0.30
N ASP A 25 -10.44 -5.78 1.00
CA ASP A 25 -10.62 -4.74 2.01
C ASP A 25 -9.71 -4.97 3.21
N GLU A 26 -9.66 -6.20 3.73
CA GLU A 26 -8.74 -6.58 4.81
C GLU A 26 -7.28 -6.39 4.41
N LEU A 27 -6.91 -6.77 3.19
CA LEU A 27 -5.57 -6.59 2.66
C LEU A 27 -5.19 -5.10 2.60
N THR A 28 -6.09 -4.26 2.09
CA THR A 28 -5.85 -2.81 1.95
C THR A 28 -5.73 -2.15 3.31
N LEU A 29 -6.61 -2.48 4.25
CA LEU A 29 -6.56 -1.99 5.63
C LEU A 29 -5.26 -2.42 6.33
N SER A 30 -4.91 -3.70 6.23
CA SER A 30 -3.69 -4.24 6.84
C SER A 30 -2.43 -3.59 6.27
N ASN A 31 -2.36 -3.39 4.95
CA ASN A 31 -1.23 -2.72 4.30
C ASN A 31 -1.10 -1.26 4.72
N ASN A 32 -2.21 -0.53 4.78
CA ASN A 32 -2.20 0.88 5.21
C ASN A 32 -1.72 1.00 6.66
N LEU A 33 -2.25 0.17 7.57
CA LEU A 33 -1.85 0.16 8.97
C LEU A 33 -0.36 -0.21 9.14
N GLY A 34 0.11 -1.24 8.42
CA GLY A 34 1.51 -1.65 8.47
C GLY A 34 2.46 -0.58 7.97
N LEU A 35 2.11 0.11 6.88
CA LEU A 35 2.89 1.22 6.35
C LEU A 35 2.93 2.42 7.30
N GLU A 36 1.79 2.78 7.89
CA GLU A 36 1.69 3.85 8.88
C GLU A 36 2.59 3.57 10.09
N ALA A 37 2.49 2.36 10.66
CA ALA A 37 3.31 1.93 11.78
C ALA A 37 4.82 1.96 11.45
N LEU A 38 5.19 1.45 10.27
CA LEU A 38 6.58 1.44 9.83
C LEU A 38 7.14 2.87 9.65
N VAL A 39 6.42 3.74 8.96
CA VAL A 39 6.84 5.13 8.75
C VAL A 39 6.96 5.86 10.08
N THR A 40 5.98 5.70 10.97
CA THR A 40 6.00 6.31 12.30
C THR A 40 7.23 5.90 13.09
N LEU A 41 7.53 4.59 13.13
CA LEU A 41 8.71 4.06 13.83
C LEU A 41 10.03 4.64 13.27
N LEU A 42 10.13 4.80 11.95
CA LEU A 42 11.34 5.33 11.31
C LEU A 42 11.52 6.82 11.59
N VAL A 43 10.43 7.60 11.63
CA VAL A 43 10.46 9.01 12.03
C VAL A 43 10.84 9.16 13.50
N GLU A 44 10.22 8.38 14.40
CA GLU A 44 10.53 8.41 15.84
C GLU A 44 11.98 7.99 16.13
N LYS A 45 12.54 7.07 15.34
CA LYS A 45 13.96 6.69 15.42
C LYS A 45 14.91 7.70 14.77
N GLY A 46 14.39 8.76 14.15
CA GLY A 46 15.18 9.79 13.50
C GLY A 46 15.89 9.34 12.22
N ILE A 47 15.40 8.28 11.57
CA ILE A 47 16.00 7.75 10.32
C ILE A 47 15.78 8.74 9.16
N PHE A 48 14.62 9.38 9.12
CA PHE A 48 14.30 10.49 8.22
C PHE A 48 13.26 11.41 8.86
N LYS A 49 13.15 12.63 8.34
CA LYS A 49 12.12 13.61 8.72
C LYS A 49 10.84 13.43 7.90
N PRO A 50 9.67 13.82 8.43
CA PRO A 50 8.40 13.77 7.69
C PRO A 50 8.46 14.44 6.31
N ASP A 51 9.14 15.58 6.19
CA ASP A 51 9.25 16.33 4.93
C ASP A 51 10.06 15.57 3.86
N GLU A 52 11.03 14.75 4.27
CA GLU A 52 11.83 13.92 3.36
C GLU A 52 10.97 12.82 2.73
N LEU A 53 10.08 12.22 3.53
CA LEU A 53 9.10 11.26 3.04
C LEU A 53 8.14 11.90 2.04
N GLN A 54 7.59 13.07 2.38
CA GLN A 54 6.69 13.82 1.49
C GLN A 54 7.38 14.15 0.15
N GLY A 55 8.61 14.64 0.21
CA GLY A 55 9.41 14.92 -0.99
C GLY A 55 9.67 13.68 -1.85
N MET A 56 9.93 12.53 -1.23
CA MET A 56 10.09 11.25 -1.93
C MET A 56 8.78 10.81 -2.60
N MET A 57 7.64 10.92 -1.89
CA MET A 57 6.32 10.58 -2.45
C MET A 57 6.00 11.44 -3.68
N ASP A 58 6.27 12.75 -3.61
CA ASP A 58 6.03 13.65 -4.73
C ASP A 58 6.95 13.36 -5.92
N ARG A 59 8.21 13.00 -5.65
CA ARG A 59 9.13 12.53 -6.70
C ARG A 59 8.61 11.26 -7.37
N ILE A 60 8.26 10.23 -6.61
CA ILE A 60 7.75 8.96 -7.15
C ILE A 60 6.48 9.19 -7.97
N ARG A 61 5.57 10.06 -7.50
CA ARG A 61 4.38 10.45 -8.27
C ARG A 61 4.78 11.08 -9.61
N ARG A 62 5.65 12.10 -9.60
CA ARG A 62 6.12 12.73 -10.85
C ARG A 62 6.75 11.70 -11.80
N ASP A 63 7.62 10.84 -11.29
CA ASP A 63 8.33 9.85 -12.11
C ASP A 63 7.36 8.81 -12.69
N ARG A 64 6.35 8.39 -11.94
CA ARG A 64 5.32 7.44 -12.40
C ARG A 64 4.36 8.04 -13.43
N TYR A 65 3.95 9.29 -13.25
CA TYR A 65 2.98 9.94 -14.15
C TYR A 65 3.62 10.56 -15.40
N ARG A 66 4.91 10.92 -15.36
CA ARG A 66 5.65 11.38 -16.55
C ARG A 66 5.69 10.35 -17.68
N GLY A 67 5.75 9.05 -17.37
CA GLY A 67 5.74 8.00 -18.39
C GLY A 67 4.38 7.74 -19.04
N SER A 68 3.30 8.41 -18.62
CA SER A 68 1.94 8.17 -19.13
C SER A 68 1.50 9.16 -20.22
N GLU A 69 2.19 10.30 -20.36
CA GLU A 69 1.81 11.35 -21.33
C GLU A 69 2.53 11.24 -22.69
N ASP A 70 3.53 10.36 -22.82
CA ASP A 70 4.35 10.20 -24.04
C ASP A 70 3.85 9.11 -25.01
N ILE A 71 2.68 8.50 -24.78
CA ILE A 71 2.03 7.59 -25.75
C ILE A 71 0.94 8.36 -26.52
N LYS A 72 1.39 9.25 -27.42
CA LYS A 72 0.59 9.77 -28.53
C LYS A 72 1.46 9.80 -29.78
N GLU A 73 1.45 8.69 -30.52
CA GLU A 73 1.74 8.64 -31.96
C GLU A 73 0.65 7.81 -32.65
#